data_AF-A0A9P9LFM6-F1
#
_entry.id   AF-A0A9P9LFM6-F1
#
_cell.length_a   1.000
_cell.length_b   1.000
_cell.length_c   1.000
_cell.angle_alpha   90.00
_cell.angle_beta   90.00
_cell.angle_gamma   90.00
#
_symmetry.space_group_name_H-M   'P 1'
#
loop_
_entity.id
_entity.type
_entity.pdbx_description
1 polymer ?
#
loop_
_entity_poly.entity_id
_entity_poly.type
_entity_poly.pdbx_seq_one_letter_code
_entity_poly.pdbx_strand_id
1 'polypeptide(L)'
;MGMQLGNPVLEIGAHAKFGAPRNEDFVLATFRPAIPEIPAVEAGETAEVWEVAESGTRILGQHWAPFYQIIPYDLLLTARSLGAFEGLSDTNGVFPTIPRGCWDITSENPLHDWISVTTTATGSSVSVFLNDVEVASIANLDIHPIRGGSQNNTGSLAFGGPQGYVSIYRHLEVTNLMGEPLYHSNLLLSDKQRKLADFAVGTNALSCTIDGAKRDRALFGGALFVMGRSICYSTANLDSILGIILLLTSHQNEEGYLGNLCPIQVLIHTESTEPLIYAFYSLSYALLLVVATKDYRMHSGDNVIILLIWPKLEKLEKLIGFVDRLIDQRDIVVAPPPLPNYEYETHFHAASS
;
A
#
# COMPACT_ATOMS: atom_id res chain seq x y z
N MET A 1 2.92 1.31 -0.58
CA MET A 1 2.75 0.64 -1.89
C MET A 1 4.00 -0.16 -2.19
N GLY A 2 3.85 -1.28 -2.88
CA GLY A 2 4.99 -1.99 -3.46
C GLY A 2 4.78 -2.19 -4.96
N MET A 3 5.88 -2.18 -5.71
CA MET A 3 5.89 -2.53 -7.13
C MET A 3 6.03 -4.05 -7.26
N GLN A 4 5.20 -4.72 -8.07
CA GLN A 4 5.27 -6.16 -8.27
C GLN A 4 6.15 -6.49 -9.49
N LEU A 5 7.31 -7.08 -9.25
CA LEU A 5 8.16 -7.66 -10.30
C LEU A 5 7.74 -9.12 -10.48
N GLY A 6 7.56 -9.60 -11.72
CA GLY A 6 7.20 -11.01 -11.98
C GLY A 6 8.17 -11.98 -11.28
N ASN A 7 7.73 -13.22 -10.97
CA ASN A 7 8.49 -14.23 -10.20
C ASN A 7 9.98 -14.30 -10.58
N PRO A 8 10.89 -13.83 -9.69
CA PRO A 8 11.75 -14.77 -8.96
C PRO A 8 12.11 -14.30 -7.53
N VAL A 9 12.95 -15.09 -6.86
CA VAL A 9 13.51 -14.83 -5.53
C VAL A 9 14.24 -13.48 -5.50
N LEU A 10 13.88 -12.66 -4.51
CA LEU A 10 14.08 -11.21 -4.51
C LEU A 10 15.34 -10.80 -3.73
N GLU A 11 16.25 -10.09 -4.38
CA GLU A 11 17.33 -9.34 -3.74
C GLU A 11 16.99 -7.85 -3.84
N ILE A 12 16.78 -7.19 -2.70
CA ILE A 12 16.52 -5.76 -2.60
C ILE A 12 17.83 -5.07 -2.22
N GLY A 13 18.56 -4.55 -3.21
CA GLY A 13 19.68 -3.63 -3.02
C GLY A 13 19.19 -2.18 -2.85
N ALA A 14 18.74 -1.80 -1.66
CA ALA A 14 18.39 -0.41 -1.39
C ALA A 14 19.63 0.39 -0.97
N HIS A 15 20.32 1.03 -1.91
CA HIS A 15 21.43 1.93 -1.59
C HIS A 15 20.94 3.23 -0.92
N ALA A 16 20.59 3.12 0.36
CA ALA A 16 20.06 4.15 1.23
C ALA A 16 21.20 4.82 1.98
N LYS A 17 21.65 5.90 1.38
CA LYS A 17 22.88 6.53 1.75
C LYS A 17 22.44 7.81 2.57
N PHE A 18 23.03 8.13 3.73
CA PHE A 18 22.56 9.20 4.64
C PHE A 18 23.57 10.36 4.75
N GLY A 19 23.07 11.59 4.87
CA GLY A 19 23.90 12.78 5.16
C GLY A 19 24.01 13.03 6.66
N ALA A 20 25.19 13.44 7.14
CA ALA A 20 25.47 13.75 8.53
C ALA A 20 24.48 14.79 9.11
N PRO A 21 24.12 14.70 10.41
CA PRO A 21 23.19 15.62 11.04
C PRO A 21 23.82 17.00 11.12
N ARG A 22 23.30 17.97 10.37
CA ARG A 22 23.50 19.37 10.70
C ARG A 22 22.42 19.74 11.70
N ASN A 23 22.86 20.11 12.90
CA ASN A 23 22.08 20.97 13.78
C ASN A 23 21.63 22.19 12.96
N GLU A 24 20.40 22.64 13.19
CA GLU A 24 19.71 23.77 12.52
C GLU A 24 18.91 23.36 11.26
N ASP A 25 17.64 22.96 11.44
CA ASP A 25 16.46 23.72 10.98
C ASP A 25 15.15 22.93 11.08
N PHE A 26 14.10 23.64 11.54
CA PHE A 26 12.73 23.18 11.76
C PHE A 26 11.84 23.35 10.51
N VAL A 27 10.85 22.43 10.37
CA VAL A 27 9.43 22.60 9.96
C VAL A 27 9.10 23.22 8.57
N LEU A 28 8.33 22.48 7.75
CA LEU A 28 6.93 22.87 7.48
C LEU A 28 6.05 21.72 6.97
N ALA A 29 4.99 21.46 7.73
CA ALA A 29 3.82 20.71 7.32
C ALA A 29 2.92 21.58 6.45
N THR A 30 2.27 21.00 5.43
CA THR A 30 0.99 21.54 4.96
C THR A 30 -0.14 20.72 5.54
N PHE A 31 -0.63 21.18 6.70
CA PHE A 31 -2.02 21.00 7.06
C PHE A 31 -2.85 21.97 6.21
N ARG A 32 -3.90 21.48 5.55
CA ARG A 32 -5.15 22.24 5.46
C ARG A 32 -6.10 21.74 6.55
N PRO A 33 -6.95 22.62 7.10
CA PRO A 33 -7.86 22.29 8.19
C PRO A 33 -8.80 21.17 7.75
N ALA A 34 -9.23 20.35 8.71
CA ALA A 34 -10.43 19.55 8.57
C ALA A 34 -11.58 20.46 8.12
N ILE A 35 -12.05 20.27 6.90
CA ILE A 35 -13.42 20.62 6.56
C ILE A 35 -14.25 19.42 7.04
N PRO A 36 -15.32 19.60 7.82
CA PRO A 36 -16.23 18.52 8.20
C PRO A 36 -17.10 18.03 7.03
N GLU A 37 -16.66 18.27 5.79
CA GLU A 37 -17.32 17.87 4.57
C GLU A 37 -16.75 16.52 4.11
N ILE A 38 -17.60 15.79 3.39
CA ILE A 38 -17.33 14.45 2.88
C ILE A 38 -15.93 14.42 2.24
N PRO A 39 -15.06 13.45 2.57
CA PRO A 39 -13.66 13.47 2.18
C PRO A 39 -13.50 13.21 0.68
N ALA A 40 -13.74 14.25 -0.12
CA ALA A 40 -13.47 14.32 -1.53
C ALA A 40 -12.17 15.11 -1.73
N VAL A 41 -11.33 14.64 -2.64
CA VAL A 41 -10.14 15.34 -3.11
C VAL A 41 -10.28 15.62 -4.60
N GLU A 42 -9.83 16.78 -5.06
CA GLU A 42 -9.74 17.13 -6.47
C GLU A 42 -8.50 16.51 -7.10
N ALA A 43 -8.53 16.23 -8.41
CA ALA A 43 -7.35 15.76 -9.15
C ALA A 43 -6.16 16.73 -8.96
N GLY A 44 -5.00 16.19 -8.59
CA GLY A 44 -3.82 17.02 -8.32
C GLY A 44 -3.79 17.70 -6.94
N GLU A 45 -4.83 17.57 -6.12
CA GLU A 45 -4.91 18.28 -4.83
C GLU A 45 -3.94 17.71 -3.79
N THR A 46 -3.67 16.39 -3.85
CA THR A 46 -2.79 15.77 -2.86
C THR A 46 -1.32 16.10 -3.13
N ALA A 47 -0.57 16.38 -2.08
CA ALA A 47 0.87 16.49 -2.18
C ALA A 47 1.50 15.14 -2.54
N GLU A 48 2.61 15.18 -3.28
CA GLU A 48 3.51 14.05 -3.44
C GLU A 48 3.93 13.54 -2.05
N VAL A 49 4.00 12.22 -1.90
CA VAL A 49 4.44 11.61 -0.63
C VAL A 49 5.95 11.74 -0.47
N TRP A 50 6.68 11.81 -1.60
CA TRP A 50 8.13 11.88 -1.65
C TRP A 50 8.63 13.26 -2.04
N GLU A 51 9.61 13.76 -1.30
CA GLU A 51 10.31 15.00 -1.63
C GLU A 51 11.51 14.68 -2.51
N VAL A 52 11.36 14.84 -3.82
CA VAL A 52 12.39 14.48 -4.80
C VAL A 52 13.33 15.66 -5.08
N ALA A 53 14.63 15.47 -4.88
CA ALA A 53 15.67 16.48 -5.14
C ALA A 53 16.86 15.93 -5.94
N GLU A 54 17.76 16.82 -6.36
CA GLU A 54 19.00 16.47 -7.07
C GLU A 54 19.98 15.65 -6.22
N SER A 55 19.94 15.85 -4.89
CA SER A 55 20.80 15.13 -3.95
C SER A 55 20.23 13.78 -3.48
N GLY A 56 18.97 13.49 -3.81
CA GLY A 56 18.25 12.30 -3.35
C GLY A 56 16.76 12.57 -3.15
N THR A 57 16.02 11.49 -2.92
CA THR A 57 14.59 11.51 -2.58
C THR A 57 14.42 11.31 -1.09
N ARG A 58 13.78 12.27 -0.43
CA ARG A 58 13.44 12.23 0.99
C ARG A 58 12.05 11.60 1.16
N ILE A 59 11.99 10.53 1.95
CA ILE A 59 10.79 9.75 2.25
C ILE A 59 10.50 9.87 3.73
N LEU A 60 9.31 10.36 4.04
CA LEU A 60 8.81 10.49 5.42
C LEU A 60 8.19 9.17 5.88
N GLY A 61 8.61 8.70 7.03
CA GLY A 61 7.92 7.64 7.75
C GLY A 61 6.53 8.11 8.17
N GLN A 62 5.51 7.30 7.90
CA GLN A 62 4.13 7.56 8.31
C GLN A 62 3.53 6.28 8.86
N HIS A 63 2.43 6.39 9.61
CA HIS A 63 1.55 5.25 9.89
C HIS A 63 0.87 4.82 8.59
N TRP A 64 1.60 4.09 7.75
CA TRP A 64 0.99 3.43 6.62
C TRP A 64 0.30 2.16 7.11
N ALA A 65 -0.86 1.86 6.55
CA ALA A 65 -1.37 0.51 6.54
C ALA A 65 -0.96 -0.14 5.21
N PRO A 66 0.22 -0.79 5.11
CA PRO A 66 0.33 -1.86 4.14
C PRO A 66 -0.78 -2.87 4.43
N PHE A 67 -1.51 -3.29 3.40
CA PHE A 67 -2.44 -4.43 3.51
C PHE A 67 -1.69 -5.78 3.54
N TYR A 68 -0.36 -5.72 3.58
CA TYR A 68 0.56 -6.85 3.57
C TYR A 68 1.46 -6.79 4.80
N GLN A 69 1.79 -7.93 5.38
CA GLN A 69 2.79 -7.97 6.43
C GLN A 69 4.14 -7.63 5.79
N ILE A 70 4.82 -6.66 6.38
CA ILE A 70 6.17 -6.27 5.98
C ILE A 70 7.11 -6.61 7.12
N ILE A 71 8.39 -6.68 6.80
CA ILE A 71 9.43 -6.71 7.82
C ILE A 71 10.02 -5.31 7.86
N PRO A 72 9.48 -4.40 8.69
CA PRO A 72 10.11 -3.12 8.88
C PRO A 72 11.47 -3.32 9.55
N TYR A 73 12.45 -2.65 8.96
CA TYR A 73 13.78 -2.49 9.54
C TYR A 73 13.92 -1.06 10.02
N ASP A 74 14.20 -0.91 11.31
CA ASP A 74 14.43 0.38 11.93
C ASP A 74 15.92 0.56 12.14
N LEU A 75 16.55 1.20 11.16
CA LEU A 75 17.95 1.61 11.25
C LEU A 75 18.02 2.96 11.98
N LEU A 76 18.34 2.93 13.26
CA LEU A 76 18.52 4.14 14.07
C LEU A 76 20.00 4.51 14.13
N LEU A 77 20.44 5.41 13.25
CA LEU A 77 21.85 5.81 13.14
C LEU A 77 22.40 6.47 14.41
N THR A 78 21.56 7.18 15.17
CA THR A 78 21.96 7.84 16.42
C THR A 78 22.23 6.82 17.53
N ALA A 79 21.40 5.78 17.63
CA ALA A 79 21.58 4.69 18.57
C ALA A 79 22.51 3.58 18.04
N ARG A 80 22.87 3.63 16.75
CA ARG A 80 23.61 2.59 16.03
C ARG A 80 23.00 1.21 16.23
N SER A 81 21.68 1.12 16.10
CA SER A 81 20.94 -0.12 16.27
C SER A 81 20.08 -0.39 15.04
N LEU A 82 19.95 -1.66 14.69
CA LEU A 82 19.00 -2.16 13.71
C LEU A 82 17.93 -2.94 14.45
N GLY A 83 16.70 -2.45 14.49
CA GLY A 83 15.53 -3.21 14.95
C GLY A 83 14.88 -3.91 13.77
N ALA A 84 14.39 -5.13 13.97
CA ALA A 84 13.50 -5.78 13.01
C ALA A 84 12.24 -6.26 13.68
N PHE A 85 11.12 -6.05 12.99
CA PHE A 85 9.81 -6.42 13.47
C PHE A 85 9.05 -7.14 12.36
N GLU A 86 8.09 -7.96 12.75
CA GLU A 86 7.11 -8.56 11.86
C GLU A 86 5.77 -7.88 12.15
N GLY A 87 5.18 -7.25 11.13
CA GLY A 87 3.98 -6.42 11.31
C GLY A 87 3.98 -5.21 10.37
N LEU A 88 3.36 -4.11 10.79
CA LEU A 88 3.29 -2.87 10.01
C LEU A 88 4.18 -1.73 10.54
N SER A 89 4.61 -1.84 11.79
CA SER A 89 5.41 -0.85 12.50
C SER A 89 6.16 -1.52 13.64
N ASP A 90 7.05 -0.79 14.28
CA ASP A 90 7.74 -1.10 15.54
C ASP A 90 6.84 -1.00 16.79
N THR A 91 5.73 -0.28 16.64
CA THR A 91 4.73 -0.04 17.67
C THR A 91 3.44 -0.78 17.37
N ASN A 92 2.79 -1.31 18.42
CA ASN A 92 1.48 -1.94 18.26
C ASN A 92 0.44 -0.91 17.80
N GLY A 93 -0.30 -1.27 16.75
CA GLY A 93 -1.43 -0.50 16.25
C GLY A 93 -2.70 -1.33 16.25
N VAL A 94 -3.50 -1.18 15.19
CA VAL A 94 -4.63 -2.08 14.91
C VAL A 94 -4.15 -3.50 14.65
N PHE A 95 -2.94 -3.64 14.11
CA PHE A 95 -2.28 -4.93 13.93
C PHE A 95 -1.15 -5.07 14.96
N PRO A 96 -0.98 -6.26 15.55
CA PRO A 96 0.11 -6.52 16.47
C PRO A 96 1.45 -6.50 15.74
N THR A 97 2.48 -6.13 16.48
CA THR A 97 3.88 -6.17 16.03
C THR A 97 4.61 -7.23 16.83
N ILE A 98 5.40 -8.06 16.15
CA ILE A 98 6.25 -9.08 16.76
C ILE A 98 7.72 -8.67 16.57
N PRO A 99 8.44 -8.29 17.64
CA PRO A 99 9.88 -8.04 17.56
C PRO A 99 10.63 -9.31 17.15
N ARG A 100 11.49 -9.21 16.14
CA ARG A 100 12.32 -10.32 15.63
C ARG A 100 13.76 -10.23 16.11
N GLY A 101 14.24 -9.02 16.43
CA GLY A 101 15.57 -8.82 16.99
C GLY A 101 15.99 -7.35 17.00
N CYS A 102 17.07 -7.09 17.71
CA CYS A 102 17.77 -5.81 17.70
C CYS A 102 19.27 -6.08 17.69
N TRP A 103 19.98 -5.51 16.72
CA TRP A 103 21.42 -5.71 16.52
C TRP A 103 22.15 -4.40 16.72
N ASP A 104 23.28 -4.47 17.43
CA ASP A 104 24.19 -3.36 17.59
C ASP A 104 25.11 -3.23 16.37
N ILE A 105 25.26 -2.02 15.85
CA ILE A 105 26.01 -1.68 14.63
C ILE A 105 27.34 -0.98 14.99
N THR A 106 27.74 -0.99 16.25
CA THR A 106 28.79 -0.10 16.77
C THR A 106 30.24 -0.42 16.39
N SER A 107 30.60 -1.65 15.96
CA SER A 107 32.01 -2.05 16.03
C SER A 107 32.81 -2.11 14.72
N GLU A 108 32.22 -2.24 13.54
CA GLU A 108 33.02 -2.51 12.31
C GLU A 108 32.66 -1.67 11.08
N ASN A 109 31.65 -0.79 11.15
CA ASN A 109 31.12 -0.11 9.98
C ASN A 109 31.17 1.43 10.09
N PRO A 110 31.97 2.14 9.27
CA PRO A 110 31.96 3.60 9.27
C PRO A 110 30.63 4.14 8.71
N LEU A 111 29.76 4.62 9.60
CA LEU A 111 28.45 5.23 9.28
C LEU A 111 28.55 6.76 9.01
N HIS A 112 29.70 7.23 8.53
CA HIS A 112 30.01 8.67 8.47
C HIS A 112 29.59 9.33 7.15
N ASP A 113 29.26 8.51 6.16
CA ASP A 113 28.84 8.91 4.83
C ASP A 113 27.57 8.15 4.44
N TRP A 114 27.17 8.35 3.19
CA TRP A 114 26.25 7.54 2.44
C TRP A 114 26.49 6.00 2.63
N ILE A 115 25.61 5.32 3.37
CA ILE A 115 25.59 3.86 3.64
C ILE A 115 24.96 3.04 2.50
N SER A 116 25.50 1.87 2.19
CA SER A 116 24.81 0.87 1.36
C SER A 116 23.97 -0.05 2.24
N VAL A 117 22.69 -0.25 1.92
CA VAL A 117 21.82 -1.21 2.63
C VAL A 117 21.40 -2.30 1.64
N THR A 118 21.83 -3.52 1.87
CA THR A 118 21.40 -4.67 1.04
C THR A 118 20.50 -5.56 1.88
N THR A 119 19.35 -5.92 1.33
CA THR A 119 18.39 -6.84 1.95
C THR A 119 18.17 -8.02 1.01
N THR A 120 18.60 -9.20 1.42
CA THR A 120 18.46 -10.43 0.63
C THR A 120 17.35 -11.28 1.23
N ALA A 121 16.27 -11.51 0.48
CA ALA A 121 15.14 -12.31 0.92
C ALA A 121 15.11 -13.66 0.19
N THR A 122 15.25 -14.75 0.95
CA THR A 122 15.25 -16.12 0.42
C THR A 122 14.28 -16.98 1.21
N GLY A 123 13.15 -17.35 0.60
CA GLY A 123 12.11 -18.11 1.27
C GLY A 123 11.52 -17.33 2.45
N SER A 124 11.61 -17.90 3.65
CA SER A 124 11.17 -17.27 4.92
C SER A 124 12.33 -16.65 5.71
N SER A 125 13.43 -16.33 5.04
CA SER A 125 14.61 -15.73 5.66
C SER A 125 14.99 -14.43 4.98
N VAL A 126 15.47 -13.48 5.76
CA VAL A 126 16.01 -12.20 5.28
C VAL A 126 17.32 -11.90 5.99
N SER A 127 18.36 -11.58 5.22
CA SER A 127 19.62 -11.03 5.72
C SER A 127 19.77 -9.56 5.31
N VAL A 128 20.35 -8.76 6.21
CA VAL A 128 20.59 -7.33 6.01
C VAL A 128 22.08 -7.06 6.12
N PHE A 129 22.61 -6.37 5.13
CA PHE A 129 24.00 -5.94 5.06
C PHE A 129 24.07 -4.43 5.06
N LEU A 130 25.03 -3.88 5.81
CA LEU A 130 25.42 -2.48 5.73
C LEU A 130 26.82 -2.42 5.15
N ASN A 131 27.04 -1.69 4.06
CA ASN A 131 28.34 -1.61 3.38
C ASN A 131 29.02 -2.99 3.22
N ASP A 132 28.27 -3.98 2.73
CA ASP A 132 28.71 -5.36 2.50
C ASP A 132 29.06 -6.18 3.76
N VAL A 133 28.83 -5.63 4.95
CA VAL A 133 28.95 -6.35 6.23
C VAL A 133 27.56 -6.81 6.67
N GLU A 134 27.37 -8.12 6.86
CA GLU A 134 26.11 -8.66 7.40
C GLU A 134 25.91 -8.15 8.84
N VAL A 135 24.80 -7.47 9.09
CA VAL A 135 24.47 -6.92 10.41
C VAL A 135 23.28 -7.61 11.07
N ALA A 136 22.44 -8.29 10.27
CA ALA A 136 21.32 -9.06 10.78
C ALA A 136 20.97 -10.21 9.83
N SER A 137 20.57 -11.34 10.41
CA SER A 137 19.94 -12.45 9.69
C SER A 137 18.74 -12.93 10.49
N ILE A 138 17.60 -13.05 9.83
CA ILE A 138 16.32 -13.42 10.43
C ILE A 138 15.75 -14.56 9.62
N ALA A 139 15.40 -15.65 10.30
CA ALA A 139 14.77 -16.82 9.71
C ALA A 139 13.38 -17.05 10.27
N ASN A 140 12.63 -17.98 9.66
CA ASN A 140 11.29 -18.40 10.08
C ASN A 140 10.30 -17.21 10.12
N LEU A 141 10.39 -16.34 9.13
CA LEU A 141 9.47 -15.24 8.94
C LEU A 141 8.15 -15.78 8.41
N ASP A 142 7.08 -15.42 9.11
CA ASP A 142 5.73 -15.60 8.60
C ASP A 142 5.33 -14.31 7.90
N ILE A 143 5.61 -14.24 6.59
CA ILE A 143 5.19 -13.12 5.76
C ILE A 143 3.92 -13.59 5.09
N HIS A 144 2.79 -12.94 5.34
CA HIS A 144 1.57 -13.17 4.58
C HIS A 144 0.75 -11.89 4.41
N PRO A 145 -0.16 -11.83 3.43
CA PRO A 145 -1.13 -10.76 3.35
C PRO A 145 -1.97 -10.72 4.64
N ILE A 146 -1.96 -9.59 5.35
CA ILE A 146 -2.65 -9.41 6.64
C ILE A 146 -4.16 -9.64 6.50
N ARG A 147 -4.69 -9.37 5.31
CA ARG A 147 -6.07 -9.67 4.92
C ARG A 147 -6.04 -10.30 3.53
N GLY A 148 -6.85 -11.34 3.33
CA GLY A 148 -7.18 -11.83 1.99
C GLY A 148 -6.94 -13.30 1.73
N GLY A 149 -6.20 -14.03 2.57
CA GLY A 149 -5.83 -15.43 2.29
C GLY A 149 -5.09 -15.62 0.97
N SER A 150 -4.68 -14.53 0.31
CA SER A 150 -3.92 -14.53 -0.92
C SER A 150 -2.52 -15.06 -0.65
N GLN A 151 -1.91 -15.66 -1.67
CA GLN A 151 -0.51 -16.05 -1.60
C GLN A 151 0.37 -14.81 -1.37
N ASN A 152 1.57 -15.03 -0.82
CA ASN A 152 2.55 -13.97 -0.66
C ASN A 152 2.85 -13.35 -2.02
N ASN A 153 2.79 -12.03 -2.09
CA ASN A 153 3.31 -11.33 -3.26
C ASN A 153 4.83 -11.57 -3.31
N THR A 154 5.27 -12.24 -4.36
CA THR A 154 6.69 -12.26 -4.75
C THR A 154 7.01 -10.95 -5.48
N GLY A 155 8.27 -10.53 -5.46
CA GLY A 155 8.70 -9.39 -6.27
C GLY A 155 8.34 -8.00 -5.74
N SER A 156 7.83 -7.88 -4.51
CA SER A 156 7.38 -6.59 -3.96
C SER A 156 8.44 -5.90 -3.11
N LEU A 157 8.59 -4.58 -3.31
CA LEU A 157 9.44 -3.74 -2.48
C LEU A 157 8.74 -2.43 -2.13
N ALA A 158 8.95 -1.93 -0.93
CA ALA A 158 8.32 -0.70 -0.46
C ALA A 158 9.32 0.14 0.35
N PHE A 159 9.13 1.45 0.33
CA PHE A 159 9.79 2.36 1.24
C PHE A 159 8.83 2.75 2.36
N GLY A 160 9.35 2.81 3.57
CA GLY A 160 8.59 3.17 4.75
C GLY A 160 9.51 3.38 5.94
N GLY A 161 8.90 3.70 7.06
CA GLY A 161 9.56 3.87 8.35
C GLY A 161 8.54 4.30 9.39
N PRO A 162 8.86 4.16 10.69
CA PRO A 162 7.97 4.59 11.77
C PRO A 162 7.61 6.08 11.63
N GLN A 163 6.46 6.47 12.16
CA GLN A 163 6.04 7.86 12.10
C GLN A 163 7.11 8.78 12.68
N GLY A 164 7.46 9.84 11.95
CA GLY A 164 8.46 10.82 12.40
C GLY A 164 9.89 10.50 11.96
N TYR A 165 10.13 9.33 11.38
CA TYR A 165 11.41 8.99 10.77
C TYR A 165 11.52 9.61 9.38
N VAL A 166 12.74 9.86 8.95
CA VAL A 166 13.05 10.42 7.64
C VAL A 166 14.21 9.66 7.06
N SER A 167 14.03 9.16 5.83
CA SER A 167 15.07 8.47 5.09
C SER A 167 15.32 9.19 3.77
N ILE A 168 16.58 9.26 3.35
CA ILE A 168 16.97 9.85 2.07
C ILE A 168 17.61 8.75 1.22
N TYR A 169 17.11 8.57 0.01
CA TYR A 169 17.58 7.55 -0.92
C TYR A 169 18.06 8.21 -2.22
N ARG A 170 19.13 7.71 -2.80
CA ARG A 170 19.68 8.25 -4.06
C ARG A 170 20.07 7.18 -5.06
N HIS A 171 19.69 5.93 -4.79
CA HIS A 171 19.86 4.81 -5.67
C HIS A 171 19.07 3.61 -5.13
N LEU A 172 18.42 2.87 -6.02
CA LEU A 172 17.78 1.60 -5.76
C LEU A 172 18.13 0.66 -6.90
N GLU A 173 18.63 -0.51 -6.56
CA GLU A 173 18.88 -1.62 -7.46
C GLU A 173 18.19 -2.87 -6.91
N VAL A 174 17.54 -3.61 -7.78
CA VAL A 174 16.84 -4.85 -7.42
C VAL A 174 17.32 -5.91 -8.38
N THR A 175 17.81 -7.01 -7.83
CA THR A 175 18.33 -8.14 -8.57
C THR A 175 17.58 -9.41 -8.17
N ASN A 176 17.71 -10.46 -8.97
CA ASN A 176 17.42 -11.80 -8.50
C ASN A 176 18.64 -12.41 -7.80
N LEU A 177 18.49 -13.60 -7.21
CA LEU A 177 19.61 -14.31 -6.55
C LEU A 177 20.79 -14.68 -7.48
N MET A 178 20.62 -14.57 -8.80
CA MET A 178 21.67 -14.80 -9.78
C MET A 178 22.40 -13.50 -10.15
N GLY A 179 22.02 -12.36 -9.56
CA GLY A 179 22.57 -11.03 -9.86
C GLY A 179 22.01 -10.38 -11.12
N GLU A 180 20.93 -10.92 -11.70
CA GLU A 180 20.29 -10.31 -12.88
C GLU A 180 19.43 -9.13 -12.45
N PRO A 181 19.55 -7.95 -13.11
CA PRO A 181 18.80 -6.76 -12.73
C PRO A 181 17.31 -6.89 -13.06
N LEU A 182 16.46 -6.68 -12.05
CA LEU A 182 15.00 -6.67 -12.16
C LEU A 182 14.43 -5.25 -12.19
N TYR A 183 15.03 -4.33 -11.43
CA TYR A 183 14.62 -2.92 -11.39
C TYR A 183 15.77 -2.02 -10.98
N HIS A 184 15.80 -0.82 -11.54
CA HIS A 184 16.72 0.22 -11.12
C HIS A 184 16.04 1.59 -11.12
N SER A 185 16.38 2.43 -10.14
CA SER A 185 16.09 3.86 -10.13
C SER A 185 17.24 4.61 -9.49
N ASN A 186 17.55 5.79 -10.03
CA ASN A 186 18.53 6.67 -9.41
C ASN A 186 17.94 7.44 -8.22
N LEU A 187 16.62 7.44 -8.01
CA LEU A 187 15.98 8.21 -6.94
C LEU A 187 16.43 9.69 -6.87
N LEU A 188 16.82 10.29 -8.00
CA LEU A 188 17.16 11.72 -8.17
C LEU A 188 16.11 12.47 -9.00
N LEU A 189 16.15 13.81 -8.99
CA LEU A 189 15.19 14.64 -9.72
C LEU A 189 15.02 14.27 -11.21
N SER A 190 16.10 13.84 -11.85
CA SER A 190 16.10 13.40 -13.26
C SER A 190 15.15 12.22 -13.55
N ASP A 191 14.82 11.40 -12.56
CA ASP A 191 13.92 10.23 -12.67
C ASP A 191 12.59 10.43 -11.92
N LYS A 192 12.25 11.69 -11.57
CA LYS A 192 11.09 12.02 -10.70
C LYS A 192 9.78 11.45 -11.22
N GLN A 193 9.43 11.72 -12.48
CA GLN A 193 8.12 11.34 -13.00
C GLN A 193 7.92 9.82 -13.00
N ARG A 194 8.93 9.08 -13.48
CA ARG A 194 8.91 7.61 -13.51
C ARG A 194 8.79 7.02 -12.11
N LYS A 195 9.65 7.40 -11.16
CA LYS A 195 9.61 6.81 -9.81
C LYS A 195 8.31 7.11 -9.08
N LEU A 196 7.74 8.31 -9.23
CA LEU A 196 6.49 8.64 -8.55
C LEU A 196 5.34 7.78 -9.08
N ALA A 197 5.37 7.42 -10.36
CA ALA A 197 4.44 6.48 -10.97
C ALA A 197 4.71 5.03 -10.52
N ASP A 198 5.95 4.56 -10.60
CA ASP A 198 6.35 3.18 -10.25
C ASP A 198 5.96 2.80 -8.81
N PHE A 199 6.02 3.76 -7.89
CA PHE A 199 5.65 3.57 -6.48
C PHE A 199 4.24 4.05 -6.12
N ALA A 200 3.51 4.66 -7.06
CA ALA A 200 2.23 5.32 -6.81
C ALA A 200 2.28 6.31 -5.63
N VAL A 201 3.29 7.18 -5.61
CA VAL A 201 3.57 8.15 -4.52
C VAL A 201 3.52 9.60 -4.99
N GLY A 202 3.05 9.82 -6.22
CA GLY A 202 2.76 11.15 -6.77
C GLY A 202 1.49 11.77 -6.21
N THR A 203 0.86 12.64 -6.98
CA THR A 203 -0.48 13.16 -6.67
C THR A 203 -1.57 12.22 -7.16
N ASN A 204 -2.78 12.33 -6.62
CA ASN A 204 -3.97 11.69 -7.14
C ASN A 204 -4.28 12.12 -8.58
N ALA A 205 -4.56 11.14 -9.44
CA ALA A 205 -4.80 11.36 -10.87
C ALA A 205 -6.23 11.85 -11.18
N LEU A 206 -7.18 11.50 -10.32
CA LEU A 206 -8.60 11.82 -10.48
C LEU A 206 -9.12 12.48 -9.21
N SER A 207 -10.18 13.28 -9.37
CA SER A 207 -11.02 13.68 -8.25
C SER A 207 -11.69 12.43 -7.68
N CYS A 208 -11.56 12.18 -6.38
CA CYS A 208 -12.01 10.93 -5.76
C CYS A 208 -12.52 11.15 -4.34
N THR A 209 -13.37 10.25 -3.87
CA THR A 209 -13.69 10.14 -2.43
C THR A 209 -12.69 9.21 -1.74
N ILE A 210 -12.14 9.61 -0.60
CA ILE A 210 -11.21 8.81 0.21
C ILE A 210 -11.88 8.32 1.50
N ASP A 211 -11.36 7.24 2.09
CA ASP A 211 -11.86 6.71 3.36
C ASP A 211 -11.64 7.68 4.55
N GLY A 212 -10.51 8.39 4.57
CA GLY A 212 -10.17 9.31 5.64
C GLY A 212 -9.00 10.23 5.32
N ALA A 213 -9.10 11.50 5.75
CA ALA A 213 -8.09 12.53 5.46
C ALA A 213 -6.77 12.37 6.25
N LYS A 214 -6.81 11.69 7.40
CA LYS A 214 -5.59 11.38 8.19
C LYS A 214 -4.93 10.08 7.69
N ARG A 215 -5.74 9.03 7.55
CA ARG A 215 -5.38 7.65 7.18
C ARG A 215 -6.71 6.92 6.83
N ASP A 216 -6.77 5.99 5.88
CA ASP A 216 -5.70 5.43 5.03
C ASP A 216 -5.47 6.21 3.72
N ARG A 217 -6.27 7.25 3.45
CA ARG A 217 -6.23 8.06 2.20
C ARG A 217 -6.32 7.17 0.96
N ALA A 218 -7.13 6.12 1.04
CA ALA A 218 -7.31 5.15 -0.02
C ALA A 218 -8.76 5.16 -0.50
N LEU A 219 -8.96 4.63 -1.69
CA LEU A 219 -10.27 4.37 -2.25
C LEU A 219 -10.79 3.05 -1.70
N PHE A 220 -12.03 3.03 -1.24
CA PHE A 220 -12.73 1.80 -0.87
C PHE A 220 -14.11 1.78 -1.51
N GLY A 221 -14.45 0.70 -2.21
CA GLY A 221 -15.79 0.55 -2.83
C GLY A 221 -16.93 0.62 -1.80
N GLY A 222 -16.70 0.09 -0.59
CA GLY A 222 -17.65 0.20 0.52
C GLY A 222 -17.81 1.63 1.05
N ALA A 223 -16.73 2.43 1.11
CA ALA A 223 -16.81 3.83 1.52
C ALA A 223 -17.64 4.66 0.53
N LEU A 224 -17.47 4.40 -0.77
CA LEU A 224 -18.30 5.01 -1.80
C LEU A 224 -19.78 4.64 -1.66
N PHE A 225 -20.10 3.38 -1.37
CA PHE A 225 -21.49 2.98 -1.16
C PHE A 225 -22.15 3.72 0.01
N VAL A 226 -21.41 3.91 1.11
CA VAL A 226 -21.92 4.61 2.30
C VAL A 226 -22.08 6.12 2.03
N MET A 227 -21.08 6.76 1.42
CA MET A 227 -21.02 8.23 1.31
C MET A 227 -21.54 8.78 -0.02
N GLY A 228 -21.51 8.01 -1.11
CA GLY A 228 -21.76 8.49 -2.48
C GLY A 228 -23.14 9.12 -2.64
N ARG A 229 -24.18 8.52 -2.05
CA ARG A 229 -25.53 9.13 -2.05
C ARG A 229 -25.56 10.44 -1.27
N SER A 230 -24.88 10.51 -0.14
CA SER A 230 -24.79 11.77 0.63
C SER A 230 -24.13 12.87 -0.18
N ILE A 231 -23.09 12.57 -0.97
CA ILE A 231 -22.45 13.53 -1.88
C ILE A 231 -23.46 14.06 -2.91
N CYS A 232 -24.22 13.18 -3.55
CA CYS A 232 -25.23 13.59 -4.55
C CYS A 232 -26.25 14.60 -4.01
N TYR A 233 -26.62 14.49 -2.73
CA TYR A 233 -27.62 15.37 -2.10
C TYR A 233 -27.04 16.56 -1.32
N SER A 234 -25.72 16.61 -1.09
CA SER A 234 -25.08 17.67 -0.33
C SER A 234 -24.29 18.61 -1.23
N THR A 235 -23.19 18.13 -1.80
CA THR A 235 -22.26 18.93 -2.61
C THR A 235 -22.47 18.74 -4.11
N ALA A 236 -23.16 17.67 -4.51
CA ALA A 236 -23.31 17.23 -5.89
C ALA A 236 -21.96 17.09 -6.64
N ASN A 237 -20.87 16.81 -5.91
CA ASN A 237 -19.56 16.55 -6.52
C ASN A 237 -19.53 15.16 -7.17
N LEU A 238 -20.14 15.07 -8.35
CA LEU A 238 -20.25 13.83 -9.13
C LEU A 238 -18.90 13.39 -9.68
N ASP A 239 -17.97 14.31 -9.93
CA ASP A 239 -16.63 13.99 -10.42
C ASP A 239 -15.85 13.14 -9.40
N SER A 240 -15.95 13.46 -8.11
CA SER A 240 -15.32 12.66 -7.05
C SER A 240 -15.93 11.28 -6.89
N ILE A 241 -17.23 11.10 -7.20
CA ILE A 241 -17.88 9.78 -7.24
C ILE A 241 -17.42 9.01 -8.49
N LEU A 242 -17.35 9.69 -9.63
CA LEU A 242 -16.95 9.07 -10.88
C LEU A 242 -15.49 8.61 -10.85
N GLY A 243 -14.57 9.43 -10.31
CA GLY A 243 -13.14 9.09 -10.31
C GLY A 243 -12.82 7.84 -9.51
N ILE A 244 -13.44 7.65 -8.35
CA ILE A 244 -13.30 6.38 -7.59
C ILE A 244 -13.88 5.19 -8.35
N ILE A 245 -15.01 5.34 -9.05
CA ILE A 245 -15.56 4.27 -9.88
C ILE A 245 -14.58 3.93 -11.01
N LEU A 246 -14.09 4.92 -11.75
CA LEU A 246 -13.15 4.70 -12.85
C LEU A 246 -11.89 3.99 -12.37
N LEU A 247 -11.30 4.46 -11.26
CA LEU A 247 -10.04 3.92 -10.76
C LEU A 247 -10.18 2.51 -10.18
N LEU A 248 -11.23 2.23 -9.40
CA LEU A 248 -11.45 0.88 -8.85
C LEU A 248 -11.82 -0.11 -9.97
N THR A 249 -12.67 0.31 -10.91
CA THR A 249 -13.12 -0.57 -11.99
C THR A 249 -12.07 -0.82 -13.07
N SER A 250 -11.06 0.05 -13.21
CA SER A 250 -9.94 -0.21 -14.12
C SER A 250 -9.05 -1.35 -13.64
N HIS A 251 -9.02 -1.62 -12.33
CA HIS A 251 -8.18 -2.65 -11.70
C HIS A 251 -8.92 -3.97 -11.49
N GLN A 252 -9.82 -4.34 -12.41
CA GLN A 252 -10.38 -5.69 -12.39
C GLN A 252 -9.38 -6.67 -13.01
N ASN A 253 -9.09 -7.73 -12.28
CA ASN A 253 -8.14 -8.75 -12.69
C ASN A 253 -8.76 -9.75 -13.70
N GLU A 254 -7.94 -10.57 -14.36
CA GLU A 254 -8.34 -11.57 -15.34
C GLU A 254 -9.29 -12.62 -14.75
N GLU A 255 -9.10 -12.96 -13.47
CA GLU A 255 -10.00 -13.85 -12.74
C GLU A 255 -11.39 -13.23 -12.49
N GLY A 256 -11.54 -11.92 -12.67
CA GLY A 256 -12.78 -11.19 -12.51
C GLY A 256 -12.99 -10.56 -11.15
N TYR A 257 -12.02 -10.64 -10.25
CA TYR A 257 -12.02 -9.86 -9.03
C TYR A 257 -11.96 -8.37 -9.35
N LEU A 258 -13.02 -7.66 -8.96
CA LEU A 258 -13.13 -6.22 -9.11
C LEU A 258 -12.45 -5.53 -7.93
N GLY A 259 -11.42 -4.74 -8.21
CA GLY A 259 -10.69 -3.98 -7.19
C GLY A 259 -11.65 -3.24 -6.26
N ASN A 260 -11.55 -3.54 -4.96
CA ASN A 260 -12.40 -2.93 -3.92
C ASN A 260 -11.64 -1.93 -3.06
N LEU A 261 -10.33 -1.81 -3.33
CA LEU A 261 -9.37 -0.95 -2.69
C LEU A 261 -8.29 -0.56 -3.69
N CYS A 262 -7.90 0.70 -3.71
CA CYS A 262 -6.61 1.12 -4.27
C CYS A 262 -6.16 2.45 -3.65
N PRO A 263 -4.87 2.76 -3.65
CA PRO A 263 -4.43 4.11 -3.35
C PRO A 263 -4.88 5.14 -4.39
N ILE A 264 -5.07 6.38 -3.96
CA ILE A 264 -5.56 7.47 -4.83
C ILE A 264 -4.55 7.94 -5.89
N GLN A 265 -3.26 7.67 -5.66
CA GLN A 265 -2.16 8.02 -6.56
C GLN A 265 -1.98 7.04 -7.72
N VAL A 266 -2.73 5.93 -7.72
CA VAL A 266 -2.69 4.95 -8.80
C VAL A 266 -3.33 5.54 -10.05
N LEU A 267 -2.76 5.21 -11.21
CA LEU A 267 -3.31 5.62 -12.51
C LEU A 267 -4.45 4.69 -12.93
N ILE A 268 -5.37 5.20 -13.76
CA ILE A 268 -6.33 4.33 -14.43
C ILE A 268 -5.55 3.30 -15.24
N HIS A 269 -5.85 2.02 -15.00
CA HIS A 269 -5.28 0.94 -15.78
C HIS A 269 -5.93 0.91 -17.17
N THR A 270 -5.13 1.16 -18.20
CA THR A 270 -5.57 1.19 -19.61
C THR A 270 -4.85 0.17 -20.49
N GLU A 271 -3.94 -0.61 -19.91
CA GLU A 271 -3.13 -1.57 -20.64
C GLU A 271 -3.85 -2.91 -20.82
N SER A 272 -3.35 -3.71 -21.77
CA SER A 272 -3.84 -5.08 -22.01
C SER A 272 -3.28 -6.11 -21.03
N THR A 273 -2.39 -5.68 -20.14
CA THR A 273 -1.75 -6.49 -19.10
C THR A 273 -2.65 -6.58 -17.87
N GLU A 274 -2.39 -7.56 -17.00
CA GLU A 274 -3.10 -7.69 -15.74
C GLU A 274 -2.84 -6.46 -14.85
N PRO A 275 -3.89 -5.80 -14.30
CA PRO A 275 -3.68 -4.69 -13.38
C PRO A 275 -3.06 -5.15 -12.07
N LEU A 276 -2.32 -4.26 -11.41
CA LEU A 276 -1.87 -4.49 -10.04
C LEU A 276 -3.08 -4.69 -9.11
N ILE A 277 -3.09 -5.81 -8.38
CA ILE A 277 -4.14 -6.11 -7.41
C ILE A 277 -3.67 -5.62 -6.04
N TYR A 278 -4.39 -4.63 -5.51
CA TYR A 278 -4.20 -4.17 -4.14
C TYR A 278 -5.08 -5.03 -3.23
N ALA A 279 -4.46 -5.94 -2.47
CA ALA A 279 -5.01 -6.84 -1.45
C ALA A 279 -6.51 -7.16 -1.50
N PHE A 280 -6.87 -8.45 -1.56
CA PHE A 280 -8.26 -8.88 -1.41
C PHE A 280 -8.83 -8.45 -0.05
N TYR A 281 -9.59 -7.35 -0.02
CA TYR A 281 -10.08 -6.81 1.25
C TYR A 281 -11.42 -7.40 1.70
N SER A 282 -12.39 -7.54 0.79
CA SER A 282 -13.76 -7.93 1.07
C SER A 282 -14.57 -8.10 -0.23
N LEU A 283 -15.13 -9.28 -0.44
CA LEU A 283 -16.04 -9.50 -1.57
C LEU A 283 -17.25 -8.54 -1.53
N SER A 284 -17.76 -8.27 -0.33
CA SER A 284 -18.89 -7.36 -0.14
C SER A 284 -18.57 -5.95 -0.64
N TYR A 285 -17.35 -5.45 -0.43
CA TYR A 285 -16.98 -4.10 -0.90
C TYR A 285 -16.92 -4.04 -2.44
N ALA A 286 -16.50 -5.13 -3.10
CA ALA A 286 -16.54 -5.24 -4.56
C ALA A 286 -17.98 -5.22 -5.10
N LEU A 287 -18.90 -5.95 -4.44
CA LEU A 287 -20.32 -5.95 -4.80
C LEU A 287 -20.99 -4.60 -4.53
N LEU A 288 -20.65 -3.94 -3.42
CA LEU A 288 -21.15 -2.60 -3.08
C LEU A 288 -20.71 -1.53 -4.09
N LEU A 289 -19.52 -1.68 -4.70
CA LEU A 289 -19.09 -0.81 -5.79
C LEU A 289 -20.05 -0.88 -6.99
N VAL A 290 -20.57 -2.07 -7.34
CA VAL A 290 -21.58 -2.22 -8.40
C VAL A 290 -22.85 -1.43 -8.05
N VAL A 291 -23.29 -1.51 -6.80
CA VAL A 291 -24.46 -0.77 -6.32
C VAL A 291 -24.22 0.74 -6.37
N ALA A 292 -23.04 1.20 -5.93
CA ALA A 292 -22.65 2.60 -5.97
C ALA A 292 -22.56 3.14 -7.41
N THR A 293 -22.04 2.36 -8.35
CA THR A 293 -22.00 2.70 -9.79
C THR A 293 -23.40 2.84 -10.37
N LYS A 294 -24.33 1.95 -9.98
CA LYS A 294 -25.74 2.05 -10.35
C LYS A 294 -26.36 3.33 -9.76
N ASP A 295 -26.08 3.65 -8.49
CA ASP A 295 -26.58 4.88 -7.86
C ASP A 295 -26.00 6.14 -8.53
N TYR A 296 -24.71 6.16 -8.88
CA TYR A 296 -24.10 7.24 -9.67
C TYR A 296 -24.88 7.49 -10.95
N ARG A 297 -25.14 6.44 -11.75
CA ARG A 297 -25.93 6.53 -12.98
C ARG A 297 -27.31 7.15 -12.75
N MET A 298 -27.98 6.75 -11.67
CA MET A 298 -29.32 7.24 -11.34
C MET A 298 -29.32 8.73 -10.94
N HIS A 299 -28.22 9.21 -10.33
CA HIS A 299 -28.09 10.61 -9.92
C HIS A 299 -27.52 11.52 -11.03
N SER A 300 -26.57 11.03 -11.83
CA SER A 300 -25.92 11.82 -12.88
C SER A 300 -26.67 11.79 -14.22
N GLY A 301 -27.42 10.72 -14.50
CA GLY A 301 -27.99 10.47 -15.83
C GLY A 301 -26.96 10.08 -16.89
N ASP A 302 -25.68 9.90 -16.51
CA ASP A 302 -24.57 9.67 -17.42
C ASP A 302 -24.53 8.22 -17.91
N ASN A 303 -25.31 7.96 -18.95
CA ASN A 303 -25.35 6.64 -19.58
C ASN A 303 -24.10 6.34 -20.43
N VAL A 304 -23.43 7.37 -20.95
CA VAL A 304 -22.29 7.19 -21.85
C VAL A 304 -21.11 6.63 -21.06
N ILE A 305 -20.79 7.22 -19.92
CA ILE A 305 -19.67 6.76 -19.10
C ILE A 305 -19.93 5.36 -18.52
N ILE A 306 -21.15 5.02 -18.15
CA ILE A 306 -21.47 3.65 -17.71
C ILE A 306 -21.24 2.64 -18.81
N LEU A 307 -21.58 2.97 -20.06
CA LEU A 307 -21.28 2.13 -21.22
C LEU A 307 -19.77 2.06 -21.51
N LEU A 308 -18.97 3.06 -21.12
CA LEU A 308 -17.51 3.01 -21.24
C LEU A 308 -16.84 2.22 -20.11
N ILE A 309 -17.40 2.26 -18.90
CA ILE A 309 -16.90 1.52 -17.75
C ILE A 309 -17.25 0.04 -17.90
N TRP A 310 -18.49 -0.26 -18.31
CA TRP A 310 -19.02 -1.59 -18.58
C TRP A 310 -19.34 -1.83 -20.08
N PRO A 311 -18.37 -1.75 -21.02
CA PRO A 311 -18.65 -1.87 -22.46
C PRO A 311 -19.36 -3.14 -22.91
N LYS A 312 -19.38 -4.21 -22.11
CA LYS A 312 -19.96 -5.48 -22.53
C LYS A 312 -20.66 -6.30 -21.44
N LEU A 313 -21.06 -5.74 -20.30
CA LEU A 313 -21.37 -6.56 -19.10
C LEU A 313 -20.21 -7.47 -18.65
N GLU A 314 -19.15 -7.65 -19.45
CA GLU A 314 -18.00 -8.53 -19.26
C GLU A 314 -17.36 -8.34 -17.90
N LYS A 315 -17.21 -7.10 -17.44
CA LYS A 315 -16.66 -6.83 -16.11
C LYS A 315 -17.59 -7.31 -15.00
N LEU A 316 -18.89 -7.13 -15.16
CA LEU A 316 -19.87 -7.67 -14.22
C LEU A 316 -19.96 -9.20 -14.30
N GLU A 317 -19.95 -9.77 -15.50
CA GLU A 317 -19.95 -11.22 -15.74
C GLU A 317 -18.71 -11.88 -15.16
N LYS A 318 -17.53 -11.26 -15.32
CA LYS A 318 -16.28 -11.68 -14.69
C LYS A 318 -16.39 -11.65 -13.16
N LEU A 319 -16.98 -10.60 -12.59
CA LEU A 319 -17.22 -10.51 -11.14
C LEU A 319 -18.21 -11.58 -10.66
N ILE A 320 -19.29 -11.82 -11.40
CA ILE A 320 -20.26 -12.89 -11.09
C ILE A 320 -19.57 -14.25 -11.18
N GLY A 321 -18.84 -14.53 -12.25
CA GLY A 321 -18.06 -15.76 -12.40
C GLY A 321 -17.00 -15.92 -11.31
N PHE A 322 -16.43 -14.82 -10.80
CA PHE A 322 -15.56 -14.83 -9.62
C PHE A 322 -16.33 -15.24 -8.36
N VAL A 323 -17.51 -14.66 -8.11
CA VAL A 323 -18.40 -15.02 -6.99
C VAL A 323 -18.85 -16.48 -7.05
N ASP A 324 -19.21 -16.96 -8.24
CA ASP A 324 -19.70 -18.33 -8.44
C ASP A 324 -18.65 -19.37 -8.04
N ARG A 325 -17.35 -19.09 -8.27
CA ARG A 325 -16.25 -19.95 -7.82
C ARG A 325 -16.08 -20.00 -6.30
N LEU A 326 -16.71 -19.08 -5.57
CA LEU A 326 -16.70 -19.03 -4.10
C LEU A 326 -17.95 -19.69 -3.50
N ILE A 327 -18.86 -20.23 -4.32
CA ILE A 327 -20.03 -20.97 -3.83
C ILE A 327 -19.60 -22.37 -3.43
N ASP A 328 -19.89 -22.75 -2.19
CA ASP A 328 -19.62 -24.11 -1.71
C ASP A 328 -20.79 -25.06 -1.99
N GLN A 329 -20.62 -26.34 -1.62
CA GLN A 329 -21.62 -27.41 -1.81
C GLN A 329 -22.99 -27.18 -1.15
N ARG A 330 -23.15 -26.13 -0.32
CA ARG A 330 -24.41 -25.74 0.32
C ARG A 330 -25.12 -24.60 -0.42
N ASP A 331 -24.61 -24.21 -1.59
CA ASP A 331 -25.06 -23.06 -2.37
C ASP A 331 -24.93 -21.72 -1.63
N ILE A 332 -23.89 -21.58 -0.80
CA ILE A 332 -23.58 -20.32 -0.11
C ILE A 332 -22.21 -19.79 -0.53
N VAL A 333 -22.09 -18.48 -0.62
CA VAL A 333 -20.81 -17.80 -0.93
C VAL A 333 -19.91 -17.83 0.30
N VAL A 334 -18.72 -18.41 0.14
CA VAL A 334 -17.66 -18.49 1.15
C VAL A 334 -16.40 -17.80 0.60
N ALA A 335 -16.25 -16.51 0.91
CA ALA A 335 -15.14 -15.69 0.44
C ALA A 335 -14.05 -15.52 1.52
N PRO A 336 -12.76 -15.61 1.18
CA PRO A 336 -11.67 -15.19 2.06
C PRO A 336 -11.60 -13.65 2.19
N PRO A 337 -10.83 -13.09 3.13
CA PRO A 337 -10.41 -13.81 4.33
C PRO A 337 -11.66 -14.13 5.16
N PRO A 338 -11.72 -15.27 5.86
CA PRO A 338 -12.60 -15.34 7.01
C PRO A 338 -12.29 -14.11 7.86
N LEU A 339 -13.31 -13.38 8.32
CA LEU A 339 -13.11 -12.36 9.35
C LEU A 339 -12.24 -13.02 10.41
N PRO A 340 -11.07 -12.44 10.78
CA PRO A 340 -10.29 -13.04 11.84
C PRO A 340 -11.23 -13.20 13.03
N ASN A 341 -11.42 -14.46 13.44
CA ASN A 341 -11.89 -14.76 14.78
C ASN A 341 -10.80 -14.25 15.72
N TYR A 342 -10.75 -12.93 15.93
CA TYR A 342 -10.23 -12.43 17.18
C TYR A 342 -11.19 -12.99 18.20
N GLU A 343 -10.73 -14.01 18.92
CA GLU A 343 -11.39 -14.55 20.08
C GLU A 343 -11.88 -13.39 20.95
N TYR A 344 -13.17 -13.09 20.86
CA TYR A 344 -13.90 -12.63 22.03
C TYR A 344 -13.98 -13.85 22.96
N GLU A 345 -12.85 -14.26 23.53
CA GLU A 345 -12.89 -14.84 24.87
C GLU A 345 -13.34 -13.71 25.80
N THR A 346 -14.64 -13.42 25.77
CA THR A 346 -15.30 -12.93 26.96
C THR A 346 -15.08 -14.00 28.01
N HIS A 347 -14.08 -13.79 28.87
CA HIS A 347 -14.01 -14.42 30.18
C HIS A 347 -15.27 -14.04 30.96
N PHE A 348 -16.38 -14.71 30.67
CA PHE A 348 -17.42 -14.91 31.64
C PHE A 348 -16.85 -15.89 32.67
N HIS A 349 -16.11 -15.34 33.63
CA HIS A 349 -16.06 -15.97 34.95
C HIS A 349 -17.52 -16.00 35.44
N ALA A 350 -18.17 -17.14 35.24
CA ALA A 350 -19.30 -17.52 36.05
C ALA A 350 -18.79 -17.51 37.50
N ALA A 351 -19.06 -16.42 38.21
CA ALA A 351 -18.94 -16.39 39.65
C ALA A 351 -19.93 -17.42 40.18
N SER A 352 -19.39 -18.55 40.61
CA SER A 352 -20.07 -19.50 41.48
C SER A 352 -20.53 -18.76 42.74
N SER A 353 -21.84 -18.77 42.98
CA SER A 353 -22.46 -18.62 44.30
C SER A 353 -23.23 -19.88 44.62
#